data_AF-A0A3R7KY16-F1
#
_entry.id   AF-A0A3R7KY16-F1
#
_cell.length_a   1.000
_cell.length_b   1.000
_cell.length_c   1.000
_cell.angle_alpha   90.00
_cell.angle_beta   90.00
_cell.angle_gamma   90.00
#
_symmetry.space_group_name_H-M   'P 1'
#
loop_
_entity.id
_entity.type
_entity.pdbx_description
1 polymer ?
#
loop_
_entity_poly.entity_id
_entity_poly.type
_entity_poly.pdbx_seq_one_letter_code
_entity_poly.pdbx_strand_id
1 'polypeptide(L)'
;MKATVLTGVGNKEYYKDQQAQPNVAYLLALSAKKLQPKAILGHGDNFYWNGLGSDDVNYRFLNSFETMYSDPALLNIKWLNVAGNHDLGGSMFICGKRDNQFVECSGTTELLKKLDEKFTRQSTYVSPNNDRWKMPSRYYVERLENPNTGVSVDVFNIDTNAAAVHGAQQTCCQCYGYKMKYGGAQSCSDVARGDTLCAGGDTQMFDACVAQIGAWQADSLRQLVRDAATSTATWKVVNTHYSPHFHMDPMMMAEVNSILQKTGIHLFINGHTHAESHEFGSFNTHFVTNGAGGGIQSESIGEPPPYATEIKSLWRGENSPYGIFELSFAANQMKMQFVTFDDKWVFASNKADTVKGGAQMGHCWLIPKDGSLAVESAPEGTSDSKERDEAEDLTLLDTYTLVQTFYRQQEKRVQIYADFRQGFQVHQKTEHFQVFCSRITEQFSVVSERVNQVEELLRDKKQQVAIAQLLRKVQLEEKDKLLLTSALLIEKMRLSDASKLAEPDDATVAFLERSVQTLTTKHTACVERINEILDDLRAESADLETA
;
A
#
# COMPACT_ATOMS: atom_id res chain seq x y z
N MET A 1 1.61 19.17 19.75
CA MET A 1 2.44 20.06 18.94
C MET A 1 2.48 19.47 17.53
N LYS A 2 2.05 20.21 16.50
CA LYS A 2 2.28 19.80 15.10
C LYS A 2 3.48 20.60 14.62
N ALA A 3 4.62 19.94 14.46
CA ALA A 3 5.82 20.55 13.89
C ALA A 3 6.00 20.05 12.46
N THR A 4 6.31 20.95 11.55
CA THR A 4 6.64 20.66 10.16
C THR A 4 8.15 20.77 10.00
N VAL A 5 8.81 19.68 9.61
CA VAL A 5 10.17 19.75 9.08
C VAL A 5 10.04 20.02 7.59
N LEU A 6 10.51 21.18 7.14
CA LEU A 6 10.67 21.46 5.72
C LEU A 6 11.94 20.75 5.25
N THR A 7 11.80 19.58 4.62
CA THR A 7 12.89 19.01 3.83
C THR A 7 12.95 19.77 2.51
N GLY A 8 14.06 20.45 2.26
CA GLY A 8 14.24 21.24 1.04
C GLY A 8 14.20 20.36 -0.22
N VAL A 9 13.95 21.02 -1.36
CA VAL A 9 14.39 20.52 -2.69
C VAL A 9 15.86 20.11 -2.59
N GLY A 10 16.14 18.80 -2.64
CA GLY A 10 17.45 18.27 -2.27
C GLY A 10 17.51 16.82 -1.77
N ASN A 11 16.37 16.18 -1.45
CA ASN A 11 16.35 14.82 -0.91
C ASN A 11 16.37 13.76 -2.03
N LYS A 12 17.16 12.69 -1.86
CA LYS A 12 17.23 11.53 -2.77
C LYS A 12 15.87 10.89 -3.02
N GLU A 13 15.00 10.80 -2.00
CA GLU A 13 13.64 10.27 -2.16
C GLU A 13 12.78 11.15 -3.08
N TYR A 14 12.95 12.46 -3.06
CA TYR A 14 12.24 13.36 -3.97
C TYR A 14 12.63 13.13 -5.45
N TYR A 15 13.90 12.79 -5.70
CA TYR A 15 14.38 12.51 -7.06
C TYR A 15 13.96 11.13 -7.57
N LYS A 16 13.84 10.17 -6.65
CA LYS A 16 13.25 8.86 -6.91
C LYS A 16 11.81 9.03 -7.40
N ASP A 17 11.02 9.89 -6.76
CA ASP A 17 9.64 10.18 -7.16
C ASP A 17 9.54 10.81 -8.55
N GLN A 18 10.41 11.78 -8.87
CA GLN A 18 10.42 12.46 -10.18
C GLN A 18 10.79 11.54 -11.35
N GLN A 19 11.54 10.47 -11.10
CA GLN A 19 11.99 9.51 -12.11
C GLN A 19 11.41 8.12 -11.87
N ALA A 20 10.31 8.00 -11.11
CA ALA A 20 9.79 6.72 -10.66
C ALA A 20 9.44 5.80 -11.84
N GLN A 21 8.66 6.27 -12.81
CA GLN A 21 8.28 5.46 -13.98
C GLN A 21 9.49 4.90 -14.75
N PRO A 22 10.50 5.70 -15.18
CA PRO A 22 11.66 5.15 -15.88
C PRO A 22 12.53 4.24 -15.00
N ASN A 23 12.55 4.44 -13.67
CA ASN A 23 13.27 3.57 -12.75
C ASN A 23 12.57 2.20 -12.62
N VAL A 24 11.24 2.19 -12.43
CA VAL A 24 10.42 0.97 -12.39
C VAL A 24 10.44 0.25 -13.74
N ALA A 25 10.39 0.97 -14.87
CA ALA A 25 10.52 0.38 -16.20
C ALA A 25 11.85 -0.35 -16.39
N TYR A 26 12.94 0.18 -15.82
CA TYR A 26 14.23 -0.49 -15.81
C TYR A 26 14.24 -1.72 -14.89
N LEU A 27 13.59 -1.65 -13.72
CA LEU A 27 13.39 -2.80 -12.84
C LEU A 27 12.64 -3.94 -13.54
N LEU A 28 11.56 -3.61 -14.25
CA LEU A 28 10.79 -4.54 -15.07
C LEU A 28 11.64 -5.18 -16.17
N ALA A 29 12.56 -4.42 -16.78
CA ALA A 29 13.50 -4.96 -17.77
C ALA A 29 14.51 -5.94 -17.15
N LEU A 30 15.00 -5.69 -15.93
CA LEU A 30 15.87 -6.63 -15.21
C LEU A 30 15.13 -7.95 -14.93
N SER A 31 13.90 -7.87 -14.44
CA SER A 31 13.05 -9.04 -14.21
C SER A 31 12.73 -9.78 -15.50
N ALA A 32 12.43 -9.06 -16.60
CA ALA A 32 12.17 -9.68 -17.89
C ALA A 32 13.38 -10.44 -18.45
N LYS A 33 14.60 -9.90 -18.28
CA LYS A 33 15.86 -10.58 -18.67
C LYS A 33 16.07 -11.87 -17.90
N LYS A 34 15.73 -11.87 -16.60
CA LYS A 34 15.89 -13.02 -15.70
C LYS A 34 14.81 -14.09 -15.92
N LEU A 35 13.55 -13.67 -16.04
CA LEU A 35 12.39 -14.56 -15.95
C LEU A 35 11.74 -14.88 -17.29
N GLN A 36 11.97 -14.05 -18.32
CA GLN A 36 11.35 -14.19 -19.64
C GLN A 36 9.81 -14.41 -19.55
N PRO A 37 9.07 -13.48 -18.92
CA PRO A 37 7.67 -13.71 -18.60
C PRO A 37 6.81 -13.79 -19.86
N LYS A 38 5.71 -14.56 -19.78
CA LYS A 38 4.76 -14.71 -20.89
C LYS A 38 3.90 -13.46 -21.13
N ALA A 39 3.70 -12.66 -20.08
CA ALA A 39 2.92 -11.44 -20.11
C ALA A 39 3.33 -10.51 -18.97
N ILE A 40 2.99 -9.23 -19.10
CA ILE A 40 3.01 -8.20 -18.06
C ILE A 40 1.56 -7.79 -17.80
N LEU A 41 1.19 -7.56 -16.55
CA LEU A 41 -0.14 -7.07 -16.18
C LEU A 41 -0.07 -5.57 -15.96
N GLY A 42 -0.89 -4.80 -16.67
CA GLY A 42 -1.12 -3.38 -16.41
C GLY A 42 -2.39 -3.21 -15.60
N HIS A 43 -2.27 -2.60 -14.42
CA HIS A 43 -3.34 -2.49 -13.43
C HIS A 43 -4.20 -1.23 -13.57
N GLY A 44 -4.25 -0.61 -14.75
CA GLY A 44 -5.00 0.63 -15.01
C GLY A 44 -4.22 1.90 -14.69
N ASP A 45 -4.89 3.03 -14.89
CA ASP A 45 -4.27 4.37 -14.93
C ASP A 45 -3.09 4.44 -15.89
N ASN A 46 -3.31 3.89 -17.08
CA ASN A 46 -2.31 3.81 -18.13
C ASN A 46 -1.84 5.20 -18.59
N PHE A 47 -2.75 6.19 -18.56
CA PHE A 47 -2.51 7.52 -19.10
C PHE A 47 -2.99 8.65 -18.16
N TYR A 48 -2.18 8.97 -17.16
CA TYR A 48 -2.40 10.17 -16.32
C TYR A 48 -2.35 11.47 -17.13
N TRP A 49 -3.12 12.51 -16.76
CA TRP A 49 -4.14 12.52 -15.68
C TRP A 49 -5.56 12.25 -16.18
N ASN A 50 -5.82 12.39 -17.48
CA ASN A 50 -7.19 12.42 -18.01
C ASN A 50 -7.37 11.44 -19.19
N GLY A 51 -6.54 10.42 -19.31
CA GLY A 51 -6.64 9.44 -20.39
C GLY A 51 -6.32 10.06 -21.75
N LEU A 52 -6.87 9.49 -22.81
CA LEU A 52 -6.56 9.87 -24.20
C LEU A 52 -7.62 10.79 -24.81
N GLY A 53 -7.17 11.79 -25.58
CA GLY A 53 -7.98 12.54 -26.52
C GLY A 53 -7.93 11.93 -27.92
N SER A 54 -8.74 12.43 -28.85
CA SER A 54 -8.74 11.95 -30.24
C SER A 54 -7.43 12.22 -31.00
N ASP A 55 -6.76 13.33 -30.68
CA ASP A 55 -5.63 13.85 -31.45
C ASP A 55 -4.28 13.45 -30.86
N ASP A 56 -4.24 12.92 -29.63
CA ASP A 56 -2.99 12.63 -28.91
C ASP A 56 -2.76 11.16 -28.63
N VAL A 57 -3.61 10.25 -29.13
CA VAL A 57 -3.45 8.78 -28.98
C VAL A 57 -2.00 8.36 -29.30
N ASN A 58 -1.53 8.64 -30.51
CA ASN A 58 -0.18 8.25 -30.94
C ASN A 58 0.92 8.88 -30.08
N TYR A 59 0.77 10.16 -29.73
CA TYR A 59 1.76 10.87 -28.92
C TYR A 59 1.85 10.30 -27.50
N ARG A 60 0.72 10.05 -26.85
CA ARG A 60 0.65 9.54 -25.47
C ARG A 60 1.14 8.10 -25.41
N PHE A 61 0.71 7.23 -26.32
CA PHE A 61 1.27 5.88 -26.42
C PHE A 61 2.77 5.89 -26.67
N LEU A 62 3.27 6.73 -27.60
CA LEU A 62 4.70 6.80 -27.89
C LEU A 62 5.51 7.18 -26.64
N ASN A 63 5.09 8.19 -25.88
CA ASN A 63 5.89 8.73 -24.78
C ASN A 63 5.69 8.00 -23.46
N SER A 64 4.44 7.64 -23.13
CA SER A 64 4.09 7.03 -21.83
C SER A 64 4.21 5.51 -21.83
N PHE A 65 4.24 4.87 -23.01
CA PHE A 65 4.31 3.41 -23.12
C PHE A 65 5.48 2.95 -24.00
N GLU A 66 5.50 3.28 -25.29
CA GLU A 66 6.46 2.68 -26.22
C GLU A 66 7.91 3.07 -25.93
N THR A 67 8.19 4.36 -25.75
CA THR A 67 9.52 4.86 -25.41
C THR A 67 9.90 4.46 -23.98
N MET A 68 8.93 4.45 -23.06
CA MET A 68 9.16 4.14 -21.65
C MET A 68 9.59 2.69 -21.46
N TYR A 69 8.90 1.75 -22.12
CA TYR A 69 9.15 0.32 -22.02
C TYR A 69 9.82 -0.22 -23.29
N SER A 70 10.91 0.42 -23.70
CA SER A 70 11.63 0.17 -24.96
C SER A 70 12.86 -0.75 -24.84
N ASP A 71 13.19 -1.22 -23.63
CA ASP A 71 14.29 -2.19 -23.46
C ASP A 71 14.01 -3.45 -24.30
N PRO A 72 15.01 -4.00 -25.04
CA PRO A 72 14.82 -5.18 -25.89
C PRO A 72 14.17 -6.38 -25.18
N ALA A 73 14.39 -6.54 -23.87
CA ALA A 73 13.78 -7.60 -23.08
C ALA A 73 12.25 -7.47 -22.95
N LEU A 74 11.69 -6.27 -23.19
CA LEU A 74 10.27 -5.96 -23.04
C LEU A 74 9.49 -5.89 -24.36
N LEU A 75 10.19 -5.83 -25.51
CA LEU A 75 9.55 -5.56 -26.81
C LEU A 75 8.64 -6.69 -27.30
N ASN A 76 8.87 -7.92 -26.86
CA ASN A 76 8.13 -9.10 -27.32
C ASN A 76 7.15 -9.65 -26.27
N ILE A 77 7.02 -8.98 -25.12
CA ILE A 77 6.13 -9.43 -24.04
C ILE A 77 4.82 -8.67 -24.17
N LYS A 78 3.71 -9.42 -24.23
CA LYS A 78 2.36 -8.83 -24.23
C LYS A 78 2.03 -8.18 -22.89
N TRP A 79 1.29 -7.09 -22.92
CA TRP A 79 0.79 -6.34 -21.77
C TRP A 79 -0.72 -6.52 -21.71
N LEU A 80 -1.20 -7.18 -20.65
CA LEU A 80 -2.63 -7.38 -20.38
C LEU A 80 -3.08 -6.23 -19.48
N ASN A 81 -3.71 -5.23 -20.08
CA ASN A 81 -4.09 -4.00 -19.41
C ASN A 81 -5.58 -3.98 -19.05
N VAL A 82 -5.91 -3.22 -18.01
CA VAL A 82 -7.26 -2.77 -17.67
C VAL A 82 -7.31 -1.23 -17.68
N ALA A 83 -8.51 -0.64 -17.57
CA ALA A 83 -8.68 0.80 -17.41
C ALA A 83 -8.78 1.17 -15.92
N GLY A 84 -8.12 2.26 -15.54
CA GLY A 84 -8.35 2.95 -14.27
C GLY A 84 -9.16 4.24 -14.44
N ASN A 85 -9.38 4.96 -13.34
CA ASN A 85 -10.20 6.18 -13.38
C ASN A 85 -9.56 7.29 -14.20
N HIS A 86 -8.23 7.41 -14.19
CA HIS A 86 -7.54 8.40 -15.01
C HIS A 86 -7.72 8.11 -16.50
N ASP A 87 -7.78 6.84 -16.88
CA ASP A 87 -8.05 6.42 -18.26
C ASP A 87 -9.43 6.84 -18.76
N LEU A 88 -10.42 6.92 -17.85
CA LEU A 88 -11.78 7.37 -18.14
C LEU A 88 -11.95 8.90 -18.06
N GLY A 89 -10.98 9.62 -17.50
CA GLY A 89 -10.98 11.09 -17.44
C GLY A 89 -10.43 11.69 -16.14
N GLY A 90 -10.17 10.87 -15.12
CA GLY A 90 -9.77 11.36 -13.80
C GLY A 90 -10.86 12.27 -13.22
N SER A 91 -10.49 13.33 -12.50
CA SER A 91 -11.46 14.33 -12.01
C SER A 91 -11.52 15.60 -12.85
N MET A 92 -11.16 15.50 -14.13
CA MET A 92 -11.14 16.61 -15.07
C MET A 92 -12.21 16.42 -16.14
N PHE A 93 -12.34 17.39 -17.05
CA PHE A 93 -13.27 17.25 -18.17
C PHE A 93 -12.92 16.05 -19.07
N ILE A 94 -13.98 15.35 -19.51
CA ILE A 94 -13.86 14.14 -20.35
C ILE A 94 -13.83 14.50 -21.84
N CYS A 95 -14.63 15.49 -22.24
CA CYS A 95 -14.75 15.91 -23.63
C CYS A 95 -13.54 16.73 -24.07
N GLY A 96 -13.08 16.57 -25.30
CA GLY A 96 -11.92 17.30 -25.84
C GLY A 96 -11.03 16.43 -26.71
N LYS A 97 -10.01 17.07 -27.30
CA LYS A 97 -9.20 16.46 -28.36
C LYS A 97 -7.85 15.93 -27.90
N ARG A 98 -7.29 16.48 -26.82
CA ARG A 98 -5.95 16.11 -26.33
C ARG A 98 -5.75 16.60 -24.90
N ASP A 99 -4.69 16.10 -24.27
CA ASP A 99 -4.22 16.55 -22.97
C ASP A 99 -4.11 18.09 -22.87
N ASN A 100 -4.46 18.65 -21.71
CA ASN A 100 -4.60 20.09 -21.45
C ASN A 100 -5.58 20.85 -22.36
N GLN A 101 -6.38 20.16 -23.18
CA GLN A 101 -7.43 20.73 -24.03
C GLN A 101 -8.76 19.99 -23.88
N PHE A 102 -8.98 19.39 -22.72
CA PHE A 102 -10.29 18.90 -22.33
C PHE A 102 -11.19 20.05 -21.91
N VAL A 103 -12.46 19.96 -22.28
CA VAL A 103 -13.49 20.98 -22.17
C VAL A 103 -14.77 20.35 -21.65
N GLU A 104 -15.60 21.16 -21.01
CA GLU A 104 -16.94 20.76 -20.60
C GLU A 104 -17.72 20.19 -21.80
N CYS A 105 -18.34 19.04 -21.59
CA CYS A 105 -19.20 18.41 -22.58
C CYS A 105 -20.44 19.26 -22.86
N SER A 106 -20.93 19.25 -24.10
CA SER A 106 -22.16 19.98 -24.48
C SER A 106 -23.45 19.42 -23.87
N GLY A 107 -23.38 18.20 -23.29
CA GLY A 107 -24.46 17.57 -22.54
C GLY A 107 -24.23 16.06 -22.37
N THR A 108 -25.20 15.39 -21.74
CA THR A 108 -25.12 13.97 -21.36
C THR A 108 -24.77 13.02 -22.51
N THR A 109 -25.38 13.20 -23.68
CA THR A 109 -25.11 12.33 -24.84
C THR A 109 -23.65 12.42 -25.29
N GLU A 110 -23.07 13.62 -25.30
CA GLU A 110 -21.64 13.77 -25.64
C GLU A 110 -20.76 13.21 -24.54
N LEU A 111 -21.08 13.46 -23.26
CA LEU A 111 -20.35 12.93 -22.12
C LEU A 111 -20.23 11.41 -22.20
N LEU A 112 -21.36 10.69 -22.35
CA LEU A 112 -21.37 9.23 -22.41
C LEU A 112 -20.60 8.70 -23.62
N LYS A 113 -20.76 9.34 -24.77
CA LYS A 113 -19.99 9.00 -25.98
C LYS A 113 -18.49 9.18 -25.75
N LYS A 114 -18.06 10.31 -25.19
CA LYS A 114 -16.64 10.61 -24.97
C LYS A 114 -16.02 9.74 -23.89
N LEU A 115 -16.78 9.41 -22.84
CA LEU A 115 -16.40 8.45 -21.82
C LEU A 115 -16.13 7.07 -22.43
N ASP A 116 -16.97 6.58 -23.35
CA ASP A 116 -16.73 5.29 -24.02
C ASP A 116 -15.56 5.36 -25.03
N GLU A 117 -15.42 6.47 -25.75
CA GLU A 117 -14.30 6.68 -26.67
C GLU A 117 -12.93 6.70 -25.95
N LYS A 118 -12.87 7.10 -24.67
CA LYS A 118 -11.64 7.04 -23.85
C LYS A 118 -11.09 5.62 -23.74
N PHE A 119 -11.98 4.65 -23.50
CA PHE A 119 -11.65 3.23 -23.50
C PHE A 119 -11.33 2.75 -24.92
N THR A 120 -12.19 3.06 -25.89
CA THR A 120 -12.06 2.57 -27.27
C THR A 120 -10.74 2.95 -27.92
N ARG A 121 -10.20 4.14 -27.61
CA ARG A 121 -8.87 4.58 -28.07
C ARG A 121 -7.73 3.68 -27.59
N GLN A 122 -7.87 3.09 -26.41
CA GLN A 122 -6.88 2.15 -25.88
C GLN A 122 -7.11 0.74 -26.40
N SER A 123 -8.36 0.29 -26.51
CA SER A 123 -8.67 -1.07 -26.95
C SER A 123 -8.39 -1.33 -28.43
N THR A 124 -8.36 -0.27 -29.24
CA THR A 124 -8.06 -0.34 -30.68
C THR A 124 -6.62 0.02 -31.02
N TYR A 125 -5.78 0.36 -30.03
CA TYR A 125 -4.38 0.68 -30.27
C TYR A 125 -3.60 -0.57 -30.65
N VAL A 126 -2.77 -0.45 -31.69
CA VAL A 126 -1.87 -1.50 -32.16
C VAL A 126 -0.44 -1.04 -31.89
N SER A 127 0.23 -1.73 -30.99
CA SER A 127 1.63 -1.41 -30.68
C SER A 127 2.54 -1.74 -31.87
N PRO A 128 3.50 -0.86 -32.22
CA PRO A 128 4.50 -1.17 -33.24
C PRO A 128 5.43 -2.33 -32.84
N ASN A 129 5.46 -2.70 -31.56
CA ASN A 129 6.29 -3.76 -31.01
C ASN A 129 5.45 -5.03 -30.85
N ASN A 130 5.27 -5.78 -31.94
CA ASN A 130 4.52 -7.05 -31.98
C ASN A 130 3.10 -6.98 -31.42
N ASP A 131 2.44 -5.82 -31.58
CA ASP A 131 1.09 -5.59 -31.06
C ASP A 131 0.96 -6.00 -29.57
N ARG A 132 1.97 -5.63 -28.78
CA ARG A 132 2.07 -6.04 -27.38
C ARG A 132 1.07 -5.37 -26.43
N TRP A 133 0.30 -4.38 -26.85
CA TRP A 133 -0.73 -3.76 -26.02
C TRP A 133 -2.05 -4.55 -26.12
N LYS A 134 -2.49 -5.21 -25.06
CA LYS A 134 -3.73 -6.00 -25.05
C LYS A 134 -4.73 -5.42 -24.06
N MET A 135 -5.84 -4.92 -24.61
CA MET A 135 -6.99 -4.42 -23.86
C MET A 135 -8.27 -4.46 -24.73
N PRO A 136 -8.63 -5.61 -25.33
CA PRO A 136 -9.62 -5.67 -26.41
C PRO A 136 -11.04 -5.29 -25.97
N SER A 137 -11.35 -5.45 -24.68
CA SER A 137 -12.65 -5.18 -24.09
C SER A 137 -12.50 -4.89 -22.60
N ARG A 138 -13.52 -4.29 -21.98
CA ARG A 138 -13.52 -3.96 -20.53
C ARG A 138 -13.42 -5.18 -19.64
N TYR A 139 -13.94 -6.31 -20.14
CA TYR A 139 -13.73 -7.63 -19.60
C TYR A 139 -13.12 -8.53 -20.67
N TYR A 140 -12.06 -9.27 -20.35
CA TYR A 140 -11.54 -10.34 -21.20
C TYR A 140 -10.70 -11.33 -20.38
N VAL A 141 -10.58 -12.55 -20.89
CA VAL A 141 -9.75 -13.61 -20.30
C VAL A 141 -8.57 -13.89 -21.22
N GLU A 142 -7.37 -13.87 -20.67
CA GLU A 142 -6.17 -14.36 -21.35
C GLU A 142 -5.73 -15.67 -20.68
N ARG A 143 -5.57 -16.73 -21.47
CA ARG A 143 -4.97 -17.98 -21.00
C ARG A 143 -3.48 -18.00 -21.31
N LEU A 144 -2.67 -18.13 -20.26
CA LEU A 144 -1.23 -18.36 -20.36
C LEU A 144 -0.94 -19.83 -20.05
N GLU A 145 -0.25 -20.53 -20.95
CA GLU A 145 0.05 -21.95 -20.77
C GLU A 145 1.52 -22.27 -21.04
N ASN A 146 2.10 -23.14 -20.22
CA ASN A 146 3.37 -23.78 -20.51
C ASN A 146 3.12 -25.23 -20.99
N PRO A 147 3.22 -25.51 -22.29
CA PRO A 147 2.91 -26.84 -22.84
C PRO A 147 3.86 -27.93 -22.34
N ASN A 148 5.06 -27.56 -21.87
CA ASN A 148 6.04 -28.52 -21.36
C ASN A 148 5.69 -29.03 -19.96
N THR A 149 4.95 -28.24 -19.17
CA THR A 149 4.58 -28.59 -17.79
C THR A 149 3.07 -28.81 -17.62
N GLY A 150 2.25 -28.40 -18.59
CA GLY A 150 0.79 -28.40 -18.51
C GLY A 150 0.22 -27.35 -17.54
N VAL A 151 1.07 -26.50 -16.95
CA VAL A 151 0.60 -25.44 -16.05
C VAL A 151 -0.04 -24.33 -16.89
N SER A 152 -1.28 -23.99 -16.55
CA SER A 152 -2.03 -22.91 -17.17
C SER A 152 -2.55 -21.90 -16.16
N VAL A 153 -2.63 -20.63 -16.57
CA VAL A 153 -3.16 -19.51 -15.80
C VAL A 153 -4.20 -18.81 -16.63
N ASP A 154 -5.42 -18.68 -16.12
CA ASP A 154 -6.40 -17.76 -16.67
C ASP A 154 -6.32 -16.43 -15.94
N VAL A 155 -6.06 -15.37 -16.70
CA VAL A 155 -6.06 -13.99 -16.22
C VAL A 155 -7.36 -13.32 -16.64
N PHE A 156 -8.24 -13.08 -15.67
CA PHE A 156 -9.51 -12.38 -15.82
C PHE A 156 -9.26 -10.88 -15.64
N ASN A 157 -9.27 -10.13 -16.73
CA ASN A 157 -9.10 -8.68 -16.72
C ASN A 157 -10.48 -8.04 -16.58
N ILE A 158 -10.73 -7.33 -15.49
CA ILE A 158 -12.08 -6.83 -15.14
C ILE A 158 -12.09 -5.31 -14.88
N ASP A 159 -13.21 -4.67 -15.23
CA ASP A 159 -13.47 -3.25 -14.94
C ASP A 159 -14.08 -3.08 -13.54
N THR A 160 -13.45 -2.23 -12.72
CA THR A 160 -13.89 -1.91 -11.34
C THR A 160 -14.05 -0.40 -11.11
N ASN A 161 -14.24 0.39 -12.17
CA ASN A 161 -14.30 1.85 -12.08
C ASN A 161 -15.54 2.39 -11.36
N ALA A 162 -16.50 1.56 -10.98
CA ALA A 162 -17.63 1.97 -10.14
C ALA A 162 -17.30 2.00 -8.64
N ALA A 163 -16.03 1.79 -8.27
CA ALA A 163 -15.54 1.94 -6.90
C ALA A 163 -16.03 3.23 -6.23
N ALA A 164 -16.32 3.12 -4.93
CA ALA A 164 -16.92 4.20 -4.13
C ALA A 164 -15.92 5.32 -3.80
N VAL A 165 -14.63 4.97 -3.68
CA VAL A 165 -13.54 5.91 -3.43
C VAL A 165 -12.79 6.14 -4.74
N HIS A 166 -12.72 7.40 -5.17
CA HIS A 166 -11.99 7.85 -6.38
C HIS A 166 -12.44 7.24 -7.73
N GLY A 167 -13.53 6.47 -7.77
CA GLY A 167 -14.09 5.87 -8.99
C GLY A 167 -15.11 6.74 -9.72
N ALA A 168 -16.30 6.18 -9.96
CA ALA A 168 -17.34 6.78 -10.80
C ALA A 168 -17.77 8.18 -10.34
N GLN A 169 -17.90 8.40 -9.02
CA GLN A 169 -18.29 9.70 -8.48
C GLN A 169 -17.32 10.80 -8.92
N GLN A 170 -16.02 10.56 -8.76
CA GLN A 170 -15.00 11.56 -9.04
C GLN A 170 -14.88 11.81 -10.55
N THR A 171 -14.96 10.72 -11.34
CA THR A 171 -14.93 10.75 -12.80
C THR A 171 -16.10 11.53 -13.38
N CYS A 172 -17.32 11.28 -12.87
CA CYS A 172 -18.53 11.92 -13.38
C CYS A 172 -18.70 13.35 -12.87
N CYS A 173 -18.21 13.69 -11.67
CA CYS A 173 -18.23 15.06 -11.17
C CYS A 173 -17.31 16.00 -11.96
N GLN A 174 -16.13 15.53 -12.41
CA GLN A 174 -15.18 16.35 -13.18
C GLN A 174 -14.77 17.64 -12.42
N CYS A 175 -14.60 17.53 -11.10
CA CYS A 175 -14.48 18.69 -10.21
C CYS A 175 -13.36 19.66 -10.57
N TYR A 176 -12.17 19.17 -10.91
CA TYR A 176 -11.07 20.05 -11.29
C TYR A 176 -11.37 20.78 -12.59
N GLY A 177 -12.08 20.15 -13.54
CA GLY A 177 -12.52 20.82 -14.78
C GLY A 177 -13.43 22.00 -14.49
N TYR A 178 -14.48 21.77 -13.70
CA TYR A 178 -15.42 22.82 -13.30
C TYR A 178 -14.75 23.92 -12.48
N LYS A 179 -13.89 23.54 -11.52
CA LYS A 179 -13.16 24.48 -10.67
C LYS A 179 -12.19 25.36 -11.45
N MET A 180 -11.49 24.81 -12.44
CA MET A 180 -10.61 25.59 -13.31
C MET A 180 -11.38 26.57 -14.21
N LYS A 181 -12.56 26.18 -14.69
CA LYS A 181 -13.36 27.00 -15.60
C LYS A 181 -14.13 28.10 -14.88
N TYR A 182 -14.76 27.78 -13.76
CA TYR A 182 -15.70 28.67 -13.06
C TYR A 182 -15.17 29.23 -11.74
N GLY A 183 -14.00 28.76 -11.28
CA GLY A 183 -13.52 29.04 -9.92
C GLY A 183 -14.31 28.24 -8.88
N GLY A 184 -14.00 28.44 -7.60
CA GLY A 184 -14.72 27.81 -6.49
C GLY A 184 -13.82 27.58 -5.27
N ALA A 185 -14.34 27.89 -4.08
CA ALA A 185 -13.60 27.74 -2.82
C ALA A 185 -13.64 26.30 -2.26
N GLN A 186 -14.62 25.50 -2.67
CA GLN A 186 -14.80 24.13 -2.18
C GLN A 186 -13.63 23.22 -2.61
N SER A 187 -13.23 22.32 -1.71
CA SER A 187 -12.28 21.25 -2.04
C SER A 187 -12.97 20.19 -2.87
N CYS A 188 -12.29 19.62 -3.88
CA CYS A 188 -12.86 18.51 -4.65
C CYS A 188 -13.10 17.25 -3.81
N SER A 189 -12.48 17.15 -2.63
CA SER A 189 -12.79 16.10 -1.64
C SER A 189 -14.20 16.20 -1.07
N ASP A 190 -14.79 17.39 -1.09
CA ASP A 190 -16.07 17.69 -0.44
C ASP A 190 -17.19 17.90 -1.46
N VAL A 191 -16.88 17.78 -2.76
CA VAL A 191 -17.82 18.01 -3.87
C VAL A 191 -18.69 16.79 -4.07
N ALA A 192 -20.00 17.00 -4.08
CA ALA A 192 -21.00 15.95 -4.21
C ALA A 192 -21.96 16.20 -5.38
N ARG A 193 -22.76 15.19 -5.72
CA ARG A 193 -23.83 15.26 -6.70
C ARG A 193 -24.74 16.47 -6.44
N GLY A 194 -24.90 17.32 -7.45
CA GLY A 194 -25.75 18.53 -7.38
C GLY A 194 -25.00 19.80 -7.05
N ASP A 195 -23.75 19.71 -6.58
CA ASP A 195 -22.88 20.89 -6.45
C ASP A 195 -22.52 21.44 -7.83
N THR A 196 -22.33 22.75 -7.93
CA THR A 196 -21.93 23.42 -9.19
C THR A 196 -20.57 22.94 -9.71
N LEU A 197 -19.70 22.45 -8.83
CA LEU A 197 -18.42 21.85 -9.20
C LEU A 197 -18.54 20.36 -9.58
N CYS A 198 -19.72 19.74 -9.45
CA CYS A 198 -19.96 18.36 -9.86
C CYS A 198 -20.90 18.34 -11.06
N ALA A 199 -20.39 18.01 -12.25
CA ALA A 199 -21.17 17.99 -13.49
C ALA A 199 -21.94 19.30 -13.76
N GLY A 200 -21.42 20.44 -13.28
CA GLY A 200 -22.07 21.75 -13.43
C GLY A 200 -23.35 21.91 -12.60
N GLY A 201 -23.61 21.02 -11.64
CA GLY A 201 -24.88 20.91 -10.93
C GLY A 201 -25.93 20.06 -11.67
N ASP A 202 -25.61 19.52 -12.85
CA ASP A 202 -26.51 18.65 -13.62
C ASP A 202 -26.54 17.23 -13.03
N THR A 203 -27.53 17.01 -12.16
CA THR A 203 -27.74 15.71 -11.53
C THR A 203 -28.10 14.60 -12.53
N GLN A 204 -28.75 14.90 -13.65
CA GLN A 204 -29.13 13.89 -14.65
C GLN A 204 -27.91 13.44 -15.45
N MET A 205 -27.05 14.39 -15.84
CA MET A 205 -25.79 14.08 -16.51
C MET A 205 -24.86 13.26 -15.60
N PHE A 206 -24.75 13.66 -14.32
CA PHE A 206 -24.00 12.91 -13.32
C PHE A 206 -24.52 11.47 -13.17
N ASP A 207 -25.82 11.31 -12.94
CA ASP A 207 -26.43 9.99 -12.72
C ASP A 207 -26.29 9.09 -13.94
N ALA A 208 -26.45 9.63 -15.15
CA ALA A 208 -26.26 8.87 -16.39
C ALA A 208 -24.82 8.38 -16.54
N CYS A 209 -23.83 9.22 -16.21
CA CYS A 209 -22.42 8.84 -16.23
C CYS A 209 -22.12 7.75 -15.19
N VAL A 210 -22.58 7.91 -13.94
CA VAL A 210 -22.39 6.91 -12.88
C VAL A 210 -23.07 5.59 -13.26
N ALA A 211 -24.28 5.63 -13.80
CA ALA A 211 -24.99 4.44 -14.26
C ALA A 211 -24.26 3.71 -15.39
N GLN A 212 -23.63 4.46 -16.32
CA GLN A 212 -22.85 3.87 -17.41
C GLN A 212 -21.61 3.12 -16.89
N ILE A 213 -20.86 3.71 -15.95
CA ILE A 213 -19.70 3.07 -15.33
C ILE A 213 -20.13 1.87 -14.48
N GLY A 214 -21.21 2.02 -13.70
CA GLY A 214 -21.80 0.93 -12.92
C GLY A 214 -22.24 -0.26 -13.78
N ALA A 215 -22.83 0.00 -14.96
CA ALA A 215 -23.20 -1.05 -15.90
C ALA A 215 -21.98 -1.80 -16.47
N TRP A 216 -20.86 -1.13 -16.70
CA TRP A 216 -19.62 -1.77 -17.14
C TRP A 216 -18.99 -2.68 -16.08
N GLN A 217 -18.96 -2.24 -14.81
CA GLN A 217 -18.51 -3.07 -13.71
C GLN A 217 -19.43 -4.27 -13.50
N ALA A 218 -20.75 -4.05 -13.46
CA ALA A 218 -21.72 -5.13 -13.30
C ALA A 218 -21.61 -6.16 -14.43
N ASP A 219 -21.43 -5.73 -15.68
CA ASP A 219 -21.17 -6.65 -16.79
C ASP A 219 -19.88 -7.44 -16.59
N SER A 220 -18.78 -6.78 -16.22
CA SER A 220 -17.49 -7.43 -15.97
C SER A 220 -17.57 -8.48 -14.85
N LEU A 221 -18.25 -8.19 -13.75
CA LEU A 221 -18.44 -9.14 -12.64
C LEU A 221 -19.32 -10.34 -13.05
N ARG A 222 -20.39 -10.11 -13.84
CA ARG A 222 -21.19 -11.21 -14.39
C ARG A 222 -20.38 -12.13 -15.30
N GLN A 223 -19.52 -11.56 -16.14
CA GLN A 223 -18.66 -12.33 -17.03
C GLN A 223 -17.57 -13.10 -16.26
N LEU A 224 -16.98 -12.49 -15.22
CA LEU A 224 -16.06 -13.17 -14.31
C LEU A 224 -16.71 -14.41 -13.68
N VAL A 225 -17.93 -14.29 -13.16
CA VAL A 225 -18.67 -15.44 -12.60
C VAL A 225 -18.84 -16.54 -13.64
N ARG A 226 -19.27 -16.19 -14.86
CA ARG A 226 -19.50 -17.14 -15.97
C ARG A 226 -18.23 -17.90 -16.34
N ASP A 227 -17.13 -17.19 -16.57
CA ASP A 227 -15.93 -17.80 -17.14
C ASP A 227 -15.08 -18.46 -16.07
N ALA A 228 -14.99 -17.90 -14.86
CA ALA A 228 -14.27 -18.53 -13.77
C ALA A 228 -14.91 -19.86 -13.32
N ALA A 229 -16.23 -20.00 -13.45
CA ALA A 229 -16.94 -21.25 -13.18
C ALA A 229 -16.59 -22.38 -14.18
N THR A 230 -16.21 -22.03 -15.42
CA THR A 230 -15.88 -23.01 -16.47
C THR A 230 -14.38 -23.17 -16.71
N SER A 231 -13.57 -22.27 -16.14
CA SER A 231 -12.11 -22.32 -16.22
C SER A 231 -11.54 -23.58 -15.59
N THR A 232 -10.78 -24.32 -16.41
CA THR A 232 -9.98 -25.50 -16.02
C THR A 232 -8.52 -25.17 -15.75
N ALA A 233 -8.16 -23.87 -15.67
CA ALA A 233 -6.77 -23.46 -15.51
C ALA A 233 -6.20 -23.93 -14.17
N THR A 234 -4.90 -24.21 -14.15
CA THR A 234 -4.19 -24.52 -12.90
C THR A 234 -4.31 -23.36 -11.91
N TRP A 235 -4.18 -22.13 -12.40
CA TRP A 235 -4.31 -20.91 -11.61
C TRP A 235 -5.33 -19.96 -12.23
N LYS A 236 -6.00 -19.21 -11.37
CA LYS A 236 -6.99 -18.20 -11.75
C LYS A 236 -6.61 -16.89 -11.07
N VAL A 237 -6.35 -15.87 -11.87
CA VAL A 237 -5.87 -14.55 -11.44
C VAL A 237 -6.84 -13.49 -11.95
N VAL A 238 -7.29 -12.59 -11.09
CA VAL A 238 -8.00 -11.38 -11.50
C VAL A 238 -7.00 -10.24 -11.60
N ASN A 239 -7.01 -9.52 -12.72
CA ASN A 239 -6.32 -8.25 -12.91
C ASN A 239 -7.36 -7.13 -12.96
N THR A 240 -7.20 -6.09 -12.15
CA THR A 240 -8.12 -4.95 -12.13
C THR A 240 -7.45 -3.67 -11.66
N HIS A 241 -8.21 -2.58 -11.55
CA HIS A 241 -7.69 -1.31 -11.04
C HIS A 241 -7.92 -1.13 -9.54
N TYR A 242 -9.12 -1.41 -9.02
CA TYR A 242 -9.47 -1.14 -7.62
C TYR A 242 -9.47 -2.40 -6.73
N SER A 243 -8.90 -2.26 -5.52
CA SER A 243 -9.11 -3.22 -4.42
C SER A 243 -10.54 -3.14 -3.84
N PRO A 244 -11.23 -4.27 -3.58
CA PRO A 244 -12.55 -4.28 -2.96
C PRO A 244 -12.56 -3.65 -1.56
N HIS A 245 -11.62 -4.01 -0.70
CA HIS A 245 -11.65 -3.58 0.71
C HIS A 245 -11.10 -2.17 0.92
N PHE A 246 -10.31 -1.63 -0.01
CA PHE A 246 -9.81 -0.24 0.10
C PHE A 246 -10.69 0.79 -0.60
N HIS A 247 -11.46 0.41 -1.63
CA HIS A 247 -12.11 1.39 -2.51
C HIS A 247 -13.61 1.19 -2.72
N MET A 248 -14.15 0.03 -2.36
CA MET A 248 -15.58 -0.24 -2.53
C MET A 248 -16.33 -0.02 -1.22
N ASP A 249 -17.62 0.31 -1.32
CA ASP A 249 -18.48 0.31 -0.14
C ASP A 249 -18.72 -1.13 0.37
N PRO A 250 -19.24 -1.31 1.61
CA PRO A 250 -19.42 -2.65 2.16
C PRO A 250 -20.31 -3.58 1.33
N MET A 251 -21.28 -3.07 0.58
CA MET A 251 -22.16 -3.91 -0.26
C MET A 251 -21.42 -4.40 -1.50
N MET A 252 -20.72 -3.50 -2.19
CA MET A 252 -19.89 -3.83 -3.35
C MET A 252 -18.75 -4.80 -2.97
N MET A 253 -18.07 -4.56 -1.84
CA MET A 253 -17.05 -5.46 -1.32
C MET A 253 -17.64 -6.87 -1.05
N ALA A 254 -18.81 -6.94 -0.41
CA ALA A 254 -19.46 -8.22 -0.12
C ALA A 254 -19.87 -8.97 -1.41
N GLU A 255 -20.32 -8.26 -2.45
CA GLU A 255 -20.59 -8.85 -3.76
C GLU A 255 -19.33 -9.49 -4.36
N VAL A 256 -18.22 -8.74 -4.42
CA VAL A 256 -16.95 -9.26 -4.96
C VAL A 256 -16.45 -10.43 -4.13
N ASN A 257 -16.43 -10.35 -2.80
CA ASN A 257 -16.03 -11.47 -1.94
C ASN A 257 -16.90 -12.71 -2.17
N SER A 258 -18.21 -12.55 -2.34
CA SER A 258 -19.13 -13.64 -2.65
C SER A 258 -18.80 -14.31 -4.00
N ILE A 259 -18.37 -13.53 -4.99
CA ILE A 259 -17.90 -14.05 -6.28
C ILE A 259 -16.61 -14.85 -6.08
N LEU A 260 -15.62 -14.29 -5.37
CA LEU A 260 -14.31 -14.93 -5.16
C LEU A 260 -14.45 -16.28 -4.42
N GLN A 261 -15.27 -16.32 -3.37
CA GLN A 261 -15.58 -17.53 -2.62
C GLN A 261 -16.17 -18.65 -3.49
N LYS A 262 -16.94 -18.32 -4.54
CA LYS A 262 -17.60 -19.30 -5.42
C LYS A 262 -16.74 -19.73 -6.61
N THR A 263 -15.78 -18.91 -7.01
CA THR A 263 -15.06 -19.06 -8.29
C THR A 263 -13.67 -19.68 -8.13
N GLY A 264 -13.12 -19.69 -6.90
CA GLY A 264 -11.79 -20.22 -6.63
C GLY A 264 -10.68 -19.41 -7.31
N ILE A 265 -10.85 -18.08 -7.36
CA ILE A 265 -9.79 -17.17 -7.76
C ILE A 265 -8.69 -17.22 -6.71
N HIS A 266 -7.44 -17.42 -7.13
CA HIS A 266 -6.30 -17.56 -6.22
C HIS A 266 -5.68 -16.21 -5.88
N LEU A 267 -5.64 -15.30 -6.87
CA LEU A 267 -5.02 -13.99 -6.75
C LEU A 267 -5.91 -12.92 -7.37
N PHE A 268 -6.10 -11.83 -6.65
CA PHE A 268 -6.77 -10.62 -7.08
C PHE A 268 -5.75 -9.48 -7.01
N ILE A 269 -5.23 -9.04 -8.15
CA ILE A 269 -4.20 -8.01 -8.23
C ILE A 269 -4.78 -6.71 -8.79
N ASN A 270 -4.47 -5.60 -8.12
CA ASN A 270 -4.96 -4.27 -8.44
C ASN A 270 -3.85 -3.20 -8.39
N GLY A 271 -4.19 -1.98 -8.83
CA GLY A 271 -3.39 -0.78 -8.66
C GLY A 271 -4.14 0.26 -7.83
N HIS A 272 -4.36 1.44 -8.41
CA HIS A 272 -5.08 2.59 -7.86
C HIS A 272 -4.45 3.24 -6.63
N THR A 273 -4.38 2.55 -5.48
CA THR A 273 -3.57 3.05 -4.36
C THR A 273 -2.13 3.04 -4.81
N HIS A 274 -1.40 4.15 -4.72
CA HIS A 274 -0.03 4.23 -5.20
C HIS A 274 0.97 3.59 -4.21
N ALA A 275 0.68 2.37 -3.78
CA ALA A 275 1.40 1.66 -2.75
C ALA A 275 1.54 0.19 -3.12
N GLU A 276 2.18 -0.56 -2.24
CA GLU A 276 2.46 -1.98 -2.39
C GLU A 276 1.91 -2.74 -1.18
N SER A 277 1.12 -3.79 -1.40
CA SER A 277 0.56 -4.58 -0.30
C SER A 277 0.21 -6.01 -0.68
N HIS A 278 0.02 -6.84 0.35
CA HIS A 278 -0.46 -8.19 0.22
C HIS A 278 -1.41 -8.53 1.37
N GLU A 279 -2.65 -8.87 1.05
CA GLU A 279 -3.66 -9.32 1.99
C GLU A 279 -4.16 -10.73 1.64
N PHE A 280 -4.83 -11.35 2.60
CA PHE A 280 -5.42 -12.68 2.48
C PHE A 280 -6.88 -12.68 2.91
N GLY A 281 -7.77 -13.09 2.01
CA GLY A 281 -9.15 -13.37 2.31
C GLY A 281 -9.32 -14.79 2.87
N SER A 282 -10.11 -14.94 3.94
CA SER A 282 -10.44 -16.23 4.57
C SER A 282 -11.04 -17.28 3.62
N PHE A 283 -11.50 -16.85 2.45
CA PHE A 283 -12.01 -17.66 1.34
C PHE A 283 -10.92 -18.11 0.35
N ASN A 284 -9.65 -18.15 0.77
CA ASN A 284 -8.51 -18.64 0.00
C ASN A 284 -8.20 -17.83 -1.27
N THR A 285 -8.33 -16.50 -1.18
CA THR A 285 -7.89 -15.57 -2.22
C THR A 285 -6.88 -14.60 -1.65
N HIS A 286 -5.76 -14.45 -2.36
CA HIS A 286 -4.76 -13.43 -2.09
C HIS A 286 -5.12 -12.13 -2.80
N PHE A 287 -4.94 -11.00 -2.12
CA PHE A 287 -5.08 -9.67 -2.70
C PHE A 287 -3.71 -9.00 -2.77
N VAL A 288 -3.43 -8.33 -3.87
CA VAL A 288 -2.19 -7.56 -4.05
C VAL A 288 -2.52 -6.19 -4.61
N THR A 289 -2.06 -5.16 -3.93
CA THR A 289 -1.98 -3.81 -4.50
C THR A 289 -0.57 -3.62 -5.04
N ASN A 290 -0.44 -3.41 -6.35
CA ASN A 290 0.79 -3.02 -7.04
C ASN A 290 0.56 -1.73 -7.82
N GLY A 291 0.43 -0.62 -7.09
CA GLY A 291 0.12 0.69 -7.67
C GLY A 291 1.30 1.67 -7.68
N ALA A 292 2.46 1.34 -7.08
CA ALA A 292 3.64 2.18 -7.13
C ALA A 292 4.49 1.87 -8.39
N GLY A 293 3.87 1.99 -9.57
CA GLY A 293 4.53 1.85 -10.87
C GLY A 293 5.28 3.10 -11.34
N GLY A 294 5.12 4.22 -10.62
CA GLY A 294 5.82 5.48 -10.87
C GLY A 294 5.13 6.47 -11.80
N GLY A 295 3.87 6.21 -12.18
CA GLY A 295 3.01 7.20 -12.83
C GLY A 295 2.69 8.38 -11.91
N ILE A 296 2.59 8.11 -10.61
CA ILE A 296 2.41 9.06 -9.49
C ILE A 296 3.38 8.71 -8.36
N GLN A 297 3.58 9.65 -7.45
CA GLN A 297 4.33 9.45 -6.21
C GLN A 297 3.78 8.26 -5.41
N SER A 298 4.66 7.40 -4.91
CA SER A 298 4.26 6.31 -4.03
C SER A 298 3.83 6.82 -2.66
N GLU A 299 2.89 6.12 -2.04
CA GLU A 299 2.34 6.45 -0.74
C GLU A 299 2.29 5.23 0.19
N SER A 300 1.96 5.49 1.45
CA SER A 300 1.77 4.42 2.44
C SER A 300 0.34 3.90 2.39
N ILE A 301 0.17 2.59 2.56
CA ILE A 301 -1.13 1.94 2.61
C ILE A 301 -1.55 1.61 4.05
N GLY A 302 -2.82 1.87 4.35
CA GLY A 302 -3.42 1.58 5.65
C GLY A 302 -3.73 0.10 5.86
N GLU A 303 -4.27 -0.22 7.04
CA GLU A 303 -4.92 -1.52 7.27
C GLU A 303 -6.24 -1.60 6.49
N PRO A 304 -6.69 -2.81 6.09
CA PRO A 304 -8.06 -3.01 5.66
C PRO A 304 -9.05 -2.42 6.68
N PRO A 305 -10.16 -1.82 6.22
CA PRO A 305 -11.10 -1.14 7.10
C PRO A 305 -11.75 -2.14 8.08
N PRO A 306 -12.24 -1.69 9.25
CA PRO A 306 -12.77 -2.58 10.29
C PRO A 306 -13.91 -3.51 9.86
N TYR A 307 -14.65 -3.15 8.81
CA TYR A 307 -15.73 -3.99 8.27
C TYR A 307 -15.22 -5.13 7.36
N ALA A 308 -13.97 -5.08 6.91
CA ALA A 308 -13.33 -6.11 6.09
C ALA A 308 -12.84 -7.29 6.95
N THR A 309 -13.71 -7.86 7.78
CA THR A 309 -13.37 -8.85 8.83
C THR A 309 -12.79 -10.16 8.29
N GLU A 310 -13.04 -10.48 7.02
CA GLU A 310 -12.53 -11.66 6.33
C GLU A 310 -11.15 -11.43 5.69
N ILE A 311 -10.64 -10.19 5.70
CA ILE A 311 -9.38 -9.80 5.08
C ILE A 311 -8.31 -9.61 6.15
N LYS A 312 -7.20 -10.33 6.01
CA LYS A 312 -6.03 -10.22 6.87
C LYS A 312 -4.88 -9.57 6.11
N SER A 313 -4.31 -8.48 6.62
CA SER A 313 -3.05 -7.95 6.08
C SER A 313 -1.90 -8.92 6.35
N LEU A 314 -1.14 -9.26 5.31
CA LEU A 314 0.07 -10.08 5.41
C LEU A 314 1.33 -9.22 5.30
N TRP A 315 1.30 -8.21 4.44
CA TRP A 315 2.41 -7.30 4.22
C TRP A 315 1.95 -5.97 3.65
N ARG A 316 2.70 -4.91 3.99
CA ARG A 316 2.54 -3.56 3.45
C ARG A 316 3.91 -2.99 3.17
N GLY A 317 4.05 -2.32 2.03
CA GLY A 317 5.27 -1.63 1.66
C GLY A 317 5.62 -0.53 2.67
N GLU A 318 6.73 -0.69 3.37
CA GLU A 318 7.25 0.32 4.28
C GLU A 318 7.93 1.47 3.51
N ASN A 319 7.79 2.70 4.02
CA ASN A 319 8.40 3.90 3.44
C ASN A 319 8.02 4.18 1.97
N SER A 320 6.79 3.83 1.59
CA SER A 320 6.23 4.10 0.25
C SER A 320 7.14 3.58 -0.87
N PRO A 321 7.40 2.26 -0.95
CA PRO A 321 8.36 1.74 -1.91
C PRO A 321 7.79 1.79 -3.33
N TYR A 322 8.68 1.85 -4.32
CA TYR A 322 8.36 1.55 -5.70
C TYR A 322 8.79 0.13 -6.01
N GLY A 323 8.05 -0.58 -6.86
CA GLY A 323 8.44 -1.91 -7.25
C GLY A 323 7.47 -2.61 -8.17
N ILE A 324 7.72 -3.89 -8.38
CA ILE A 324 6.90 -4.77 -9.20
C ILE A 324 6.70 -6.10 -8.47
N PHE A 325 5.62 -6.78 -8.81
CA PHE A 325 5.40 -8.16 -8.40
C PHE A 325 5.78 -9.14 -9.52
N GLU A 326 6.67 -10.08 -9.21
CA GLU A 326 7.01 -11.21 -10.07
C GLU A 326 6.16 -12.43 -9.69
N LEU A 327 5.41 -12.98 -10.65
CA LEU A 327 4.56 -14.15 -10.47
C LEU A 327 5.13 -15.36 -11.23
N SER A 328 5.37 -16.46 -10.53
CA SER A 328 5.84 -17.73 -11.08
C SER A 328 4.90 -18.86 -10.68
N PHE A 329 4.47 -19.67 -11.64
CA PHE A 329 3.41 -20.66 -11.43
C PHE A 329 3.95 -22.09 -11.64
N ALA A 330 3.78 -22.94 -10.64
CA ALA A 330 4.00 -24.38 -10.71
C ALA A 330 2.67 -25.14 -10.53
N ALA A 331 2.68 -26.46 -10.71
CA ALA A 331 1.45 -27.26 -10.62
C ALA A 331 0.79 -27.22 -9.24
N ASN A 332 1.58 -27.11 -8.17
CA ASN A 332 1.13 -27.18 -6.77
C ASN A 332 1.41 -25.91 -5.95
N GLN A 333 2.08 -24.91 -6.52
CA GLN A 333 2.47 -23.69 -5.82
C GLN A 333 2.64 -22.51 -6.78
N MET A 334 2.28 -21.31 -6.34
CA MET A 334 2.61 -20.04 -6.98
C MET A 334 3.63 -19.32 -6.12
N LYS A 335 4.76 -18.92 -6.71
CA LYS A 335 5.73 -18.01 -6.10
C LYS A 335 5.40 -16.58 -6.51
N MET A 336 5.20 -15.72 -5.52
CA MET A 336 4.92 -14.30 -5.69
C MET A 336 5.99 -13.50 -4.97
N GLN A 337 6.68 -12.61 -5.67
CA GLN A 337 7.79 -11.82 -5.11
C GLN A 337 7.56 -10.34 -5.35
N PHE A 338 7.70 -9.54 -4.29
CA PHE A 338 7.87 -8.09 -4.44
C PHE A 338 9.35 -7.81 -4.70
N VAL A 339 9.62 -7.08 -5.79
CA VAL A 339 10.97 -6.70 -6.22
C VAL A 339 11.08 -5.18 -6.27
N THR A 340 12.16 -4.65 -5.72
CA THR A 340 12.43 -3.20 -5.64
C THR A 340 13.90 -2.90 -5.97
N PHE A 341 14.31 -1.64 -5.85
CA PHE A 341 15.66 -1.14 -6.12
C PHE A 341 16.64 -1.65 -5.06
N ASP A 342 17.80 -2.18 -5.47
CA ASP A 342 18.88 -2.55 -4.54
C ASP A 342 19.62 -1.33 -3.95
N ASP A 343 20.55 -1.60 -3.04
CA ASP A 343 21.35 -0.59 -2.32
C ASP A 343 22.35 0.18 -3.21
N LYS A 344 22.55 -0.25 -4.47
CA LYS A 344 23.46 0.40 -5.43
C LYS A 344 22.80 1.54 -6.20
N TRP A 345 21.50 1.73 -6.06
CA TRP A 345 20.81 2.86 -6.66
C TRP A 345 21.20 4.17 -5.99
N VAL A 346 21.49 5.18 -6.80
CA VAL A 346 21.67 6.56 -6.34
C VAL A 346 20.75 7.47 -7.15
N PHE A 347 19.69 7.98 -6.51
CA PHE A 347 18.73 8.89 -7.12
C PHE A 347 19.24 10.32 -7.07
N ALA A 348 19.35 10.96 -8.23
CA ALA A 348 19.87 12.31 -8.38
C ALA A 348 18.84 13.25 -9.04
N SER A 349 18.99 14.55 -8.78
CA SER A 349 18.12 15.60 -9.32
C SER A 349 18.06 15.64 -10.84
N ASN A 350 19.19 15.37 -11.47
CA ASN A 350 19.30 15.23 -12.90
C ASN A 350 19.27 13.74 -13.25
N LYS A 351 18.37 13.37 -14.17
CA LYS A 351 18.25 12.00 -14.68
C LYS A 351 19.58 11.42 -15.17
N ALA A 352 20.45 12.25 -15.75
CA ALA A 352 21.75 11.81 -16.25
C ALA A 352 22.72 11.36 -15.14
N ASP A 353 22.50 11.84 -13.92
CA ASP A 353 23.36 11.57 -12.76
C ASP A 353 22.80 10.45 -11.87
N THR A 354 21.58 9.95 -12.17
CA THR A 354 21.01 8.78 -11.47
C THR A 354 21.82 7.53 -11.81
N VAL A 355 22.41 6.92 -10.79
CA VAL A 355 23.14 5.65 -10.92
C VAL A 355 22.15 4.51 -10.76
N LYS A 356 21.98 3.72 -11.82
CA LYS A 356 21.12 2.54 -11.80
C LYS A 356 21.83 1.38 -11.12
N GLY A 357 21.21 0.84 -10.07
CA GLY A 357 21.61 -0.41 -9.44
C GLY A 357 20.93 -1.62 -10.10
N GLY A 358 20.81 -2.69 -9.32
CA GLY A 358 20.12 -3.93 -9.67
C GLY A 358 18.70 -4.00 -9.11
N ALA A 359 18.16 -5.21 -9.10
CA ALA A 359 16.88 -5.56 -8.51
C ALA A 359 17.13 -6.36 -7.23
N GLN A 360 16.49 -5.97 -6.12
CA GLN A 360 16.47 -6.75 -4.90
C GLN A 360 15.08 -7.30 -4.62
N MET A 361 15.03 -8.52 -4.08
CA MET A 361 13.78 -9.11 -3.63
C MET A 361 13.44 -8.52 -2.26
N GLY A 362 12.35 -7.76 -2.17
CA GLY A 362 11.87 -7.22 -0.91
C GLY A 362 11.16 -8.29 -0.08
N HIS A 363 10.21 -9.00 -0.68
CA HIS A 363 9.44 -10.05 -0.01
C HIS A 363 9.08 -11.19 -0.99
N CYS A 364 8.84 -12.39 -0.46
CA CYS A 364 8.45 -13.55 -1.26
C CYS A 364 7.46 -14.44 -0.53
N TRP A 365 6.42 -14.84 -1.24
CA TRP A 365 5.36 -15.71 -0.77
C TRP A 365 5.23 -16.93 -1.65
N LEU A 366 5.07 -18.07 -0.99
CA LEU A 366 4.72 -19.34 -1.62
C LEU A 366 3.26 -19.65 -1.31
N ILE A 367 2.41 -19.51 -2.32
CA ILE A 367 0.97 -19.71 -2.24
C ILE A 367 0.65 -21.14 -2.70
N PRO A 368 0.09 -22.00 -1.83
CA PRO A 368 -0.30 -23.36 -2.20
C PRO A 368 -1.44 -23.39 -3.22
N LYS A 369 -1.56 -24.49 -3.96
CA LYS A 369 -2.55 -24.67 -5.03
C LYS A 369 -4.02 -24.60 -4.59
N ASP A 370 -4.31 -24.88 -3.32
CA ASP A 370 -5.64 -24.74 -2.73
C ASP A 370 -5.97 -23.28 -2.33
N GLY A 371 -5.04 -22.35 -2.54
CA GLY A 371 -5.17 -20.94 -2.19
C GLY A 371 -5.09 -20.67 -0.70
N SER A 372 -4.69 -21.65 0.12
CA SER A 372 -4.50 -21.45 1.56
C SER A 372 -3.40 -20.42 1.86
N LEU A 373 -3.37 -19.94 3.10
CA LEU A 373 -2.48 -18.89 3.54
C LEU A 373 -1.03 -19.14 3.10
N ALA A 374 -0.43 -18.13 2.45
CA ALA A 374 0.93 -18.20 1.94
C ALA A 374 1.95 -18.45 3.06
N VAL A 375 3.00 -19.20 2.71
CA VAL A 375 4.21 -19.29 3.53
C VAL A 375 5.18 -18.22 3.04
N GLU A 376 5.62 -17.33 3.93
CA GLU A 376 6.68 -16.38 3.61
C GLU A 376 8.01 -17.15 3.46
N SER A 377 8.73 -16.83 2.39
CA SER A 377 10.00 -17.48 2.04
C SER A 377 11.09 -16.43 1.93
N ALA A 378 12.26 -16.70 2.51
CA ALA A 378 13.44 -15.86 2.38
C ALA A 378 13.98 -15.86 0.94
N PRO A 379 14.68 -14.80 0.49
CA PRO A 379 15.23 -14.73 -0.86
C PRO A 379 16.17 -15.90 -1.21
N GLU A 380 15.87 -16.60 -2.32
CA GLU A 380 16.80 -17.56 -2.91
C GLU A 380 17.95 -16.79 -3.59
N GLY A 381 19.11 -16.70 -2.92
CA GLY A 381 20.28 -16.03 -3.52
C GLY A 381 21.46 -15.70 -2.60
N THR A 382 21.35 -15.89 -1.29
CA THR A 382 22.49 -15.85 -0.37
C THR A 382 22.71 -17.23 0.21
N SER A 383 23.81 -17.87 -0.20
CA SER A 383 24.39 -18.95 0.58
C SER A 383 24.74 -18.41 1.96
N ASP A 384 24.29 -19.12 3.00
CA ASP A 384 24.57 -18.89 4.41
C ASP A 384 24.18 -17.54 5.01
N SER A 385 22.94 -17.45 5.47
CA SER A 385 22.67 -17.30 6.91
C SER A 385 21.18 -17.47 7.17
N LYS A 386 20.81 -18.60 7.75
CA LYS A 386 19.50 -18.80 8.36
C LYS A 386 19.35 -17.82 9.53
N GLU A 387 18.40 -16.90 9.48
CA GLU A 387 17.70 -16.46 10.70
C GLU A 387 16.47 -17.38 10.83
N ARG A 388 16.69 -18.63 11.23
CA ARG A 388 16.24 -19.06 12.55
C ARG A 388 16.39 -17.95 13.59
N ASP A 389 15.33 -17.72 14.37
CA ASP A 389 15.40 -17.33 15.78
C ASP A 389 16.28 -18.35 16.56
N GLU A 390 17.56 -18.41 16.22
CA GLU A 390 18.59 -18.76 17.18
C GLU A 390 19.02 -17.43 17.75
N ALA A 391 18.87 -17.29 19.07
CA ALA A 391 19.27 -16.11 19.82
C ALA A 391 20.63 -15.60 19.31
N GLU A 392 20.61 -14.50 18.54
CA GLU A 392 21.81 -13.83 18.07
C GLU A 392 22.68 -13.61 19.31
N ASP A 393 23.84 -14.27 19.34
CA ASP A 393 24.73 -14.25 20.50
C ASP A 393 25.35 -12.87 20.58
N LEU A 394 24.73 -12.01 21.41
CA LEU A 394 25.15 -10.63 21.59
C LEU A 394 26.63 -10.52 21.99
N THR A 395 27.21 -11.56 22.59
CA THR A 395 28.62 -11.54 23.02
C THR A 395 29.60 -11.41 21.85
N LEU A 396 29.18 -11.83 20.64
CA LEU A 396 29.99 -11.80 19.43
C LEU A 396 29.90 -10.48 18.65
N LEU A 397 28.90 -9.64 18.95
CA LEU A 397 28.65 -8.40 18.23
C LEU A 397 29.67 -7.32 18.59
N ASP A 398 30.00 -6.45 17.63
CA ASP A 398 30.79 -5.25 17.88
C ASP A 398 29.98 -4.14 18.58
N THR A 399 30.66 -3.08 18.99
CA THR A 399 30.04 -1.97 19.74
C THR A 399 28.93 -1.28 18.95
N TYR A 400 29.17 -0.98 17.67
CA TYR A 400 28.19 -0.30 16.82
C TYR A 400 26.93 -1.15 16.68
N THR A 401 27.09 -2.45 16.39
CA THR A 401 26.00 -3.39 16.19
C THR A 401 25.19 -3.63 17.47
N LEU A 402 25.84 -3.58 18.64
CA LEU A 402 25.16 -3.59 19.94
C LEU A 402 24.27 -2.34 20.14
N VAL A 403 24.77 -1.15 19.78
CA VAL A 403 24.00 0.10 19.84
C VAL A 403 22.83 0.08 18.85
N GLN A 404 23.03 -0.39 17.61
CA GLN A 404 21.95 -0.57 16.64
C GLN A 404 20.91 -1.59 17.13
N THR A 405 21.36 -2.65 17.79
CA THR A 405 20.45 -3.62 18.41
C THR A 405 19.58 -2.96 19.48
N PHE A 406 20.13 -2.06 20.30
CA PHE A 406 19.34 -1.27 21.25
C PHE A 406 18.28 -0.42 20.54
N TYR A 407 18.63 0.32 19.48
CA TYR A 407 17.65 1.13 18.74
C TYR A 407 16.52 0.29 18.14
N ARG A 408 16.85 -0.86 17.55
CA ARG A 408 15.86 -1.84 17.05
C ARG A 408 14.93 -2.35 18.17
N GLN A 409 15.46 -2.55 19.39
CA GLN A 409 14.63 -2.91 20.55
C GLN A 409 13.73 -1.75 21.00
N GLN A 410 14.20 -0.50 20.91
CA GLN A 410 13.39 0.68 21.22
C GLN A 410 12.24 0.87 20.21
N GLU A 411 12.46 0.61 18.93
CA GLU A 411 11.41 0.62 17.91
C GLU A 411 10.35 -0.45 18.19
N LYS A 412 10.78 -1.69 18.49
CA LYS A 412 9.87 -2.77 18.93
C LYS A 412 9.06 -2.35 20.16
N ARG A 413 9.69 -1.69 21.13
CA ARG A 413 9.01 -1.17 22.33
C ARG A 413 7.93 -0.15 21.99
N VAL A 414 8.19 0.76 21.07
CA VAL A 414 7.20 1.76 20.60
C VAL A 414 5.98 1.05 19.99
N GLN A 415 6.19 -0.01 19.21
CA GLN A 415 5.09 -0.82 18.67
C GLN A 415 4.28 -1.50 19.77
N ILE A 416 4.95 -2.13 20.75
CA ILE A 416 4.25 -2.79 21.88
C ILE A 416 3.43 -1.77 22.68
N TYR A 417 3.89 -0.52 22.85
CA TYR A 417 3.09 0.55 23.46
C TYR A 417 1.87 0.96 22.62
N ALA A 418 1.96 0.93 21.29
CA ALA A 418 0.82 1.17 20.42
C ALA A 418 -0.22 0.06 20.56
N ASP A 419 0.22 -1.19 20.48
CA ASP A 419 -0.60 -2.38 20.64
C ASP A 419 -1.25 -2.44 22.02
N PHE A 420 -0.49 -2.07 23.08
CA PHE A 420 -1.02 -2.01 24.43
C PHE A 420 -2.17 -1.01 24.53
N ARG A 421 -2.02 0.21 24.00
CA ARG A 421 -3.07 1.24 24.06
C ARG A 421 -4.31 0.85 23.27
N GLN A 422 -4.14 0.34 22.05
CA GLN A 422 -5.24 -0.05 21.18
C GLN A 422 -5.96 -1.29 21.73
N GLY A 423 -5.20 -2.33 22.06
CA GLY A 423 -5.75 -3.57 22.62
C GLY A 423 -6.41 -3.36 23.98
N PHE A 424 -5.92 -2.43 24.82
CA PHE A 424 -6.59 -2.09 26.06
C PHE A 424 -8.00 -1.53 25.79
N GLN A 425 -8.16 -0.62 24.81
CA GLN A 425 -9.48 -0.08 24.47
C GLN A 425 -10.47 -1.15 24.01
N VAL A 426 -9.99 -2.13 23.26
CA VAL A 426 -10.78 -3.24 22.70
C VAL A 426 -11.12 -4.29 23.76
N HIS A 427 -10.13 -4.71 24.54
CA HIS A 427 -10.25 -5.89 25.41
C HIS A 427 -10.61 -5.55 26.86
N GLN A 428 -10.52 -4.29 27.32
CA GLN A 428 -10.75 -3.88 28.72
C GLN A 428 -12.07 -4.38 29.36
N LYS A 429 -13.09 -4.70 28.56
CA LYS A 429 -14.39 -5.21 29.03
C LYS A 429 -14.74 -6.60 28.52
N THR A 430 -13.76 -7.32 27.98
CA THR A 430 -13.96 -8.67 27.43
C THR A 430 -13.26 -9.72 28.29
N GLU A 431 -13.68 -10.97 28.16
CA GLU A 431 -13.04 -12.11 28.83
C GLU A 431 -11.56 -12.30 28.42
N HIS A 432 -11.14 -11.72 27.30
CA HIS A 432 -9.79 -11.83 26.77
C HIS A 432 -8.79 -10.84 27.40
N PHE A 433 -9.23 -9.95 28.30
CA PHE A 433 -8.36 -8.91 28.86
C PHE A 433 -7.13 -9.46 29.58
N GLN A 434 -7.28 -10.51 30.40
CA GLN A 434 -6.16 -11.10 31.13
C GLN A 434 -5.11 -11.73 30.20
N VAL A 435 -5.57 -12.41 29.15
CA VAL A 435 -4.68 -13.02 28.15
C VAL A 435 -3.95 -11.93 27.35
N PHE A 436 -4.66 -10.88 26.96
CA PHE A 436 -4.07 -9.71 26.32
C PHE A 436 -2.98 -9.05 27.18
N CYS A 437 -3.27 -8.77 28.46
CA CYS A 437 -2.29 -8.18 29.38
C CYS A 437 -1.06 -9.07 29.58
N SER A 438 -1.26 -10.39 29.70
CA SER A 438 -0.16 -11.36 29.85
C SER A 438 0.76 -11.33 28.63
N ARG A 439 0.20 -11.33 27.42
CA ARG A 439 0.96 -11.27 26.16
C ARG A 439 1.73 -9.96 26.01
N ILE A 440 1.11 -8.82 26.32
CA ILE A 440 1.80 -7.52 26.28
C ILE A 440 2.95 -7.46 27.30
N THR A 441 2.73 -8.01 28.50
CA THR A 441 3.76 -8.09 29.54
C THR A 441 4.96 -8.92 29.10
N GLU A 442 4.70 -10.07 28.48
CA GLU A 442 5.73 -10.94 27.92
C GLU A 442 6.56 -10.22 26.86
N GLN A 443 5.91 -9.52 25.93
CA GLN A 443 6.59 -8.73 24.90
C GLN A 443 7.49 -7.63 25.50
N PHE A 444 7.01 -6.89 26.51
CA PHE A 444 7.85 -5.91 27.21
C PHE A 444 9.02 -6.57 27.96
N SER A 445 8.84 -7.77 28.52
CA SER A 445 9.90 -8.52 29.20
C SER A 445 11.01 -8.90 28.24
N VAL A 446 10.66 -9.49 27.09
CA VAL A 446 11.62 -9.91 26.05
C VAL A 446 12.49 -8.74 25.59
N VAL A 447 11.87 -7.60 25.29
CA VAL A 447 12.60 -6.39 24.88
C VAL A 447 13.49 -5.88 26.01
N SER A 448 13.00 -5.89 27.26
CA SER A 448 13.75 -5.42 28.42
C SER A 448 14.96 -6.29 28.73
N GLU A 449 14.81 -7.61 28.66
CA GLU A 449 15.89 -8.58 28.84
C GLU A 449 16.98 -8.37 27.79
N ARG A 450 16.59 -8.21 26.52
CA ARG A 450 17.54 -7.97 25.42
C ARG A 450 18.29 -6.65 25.60
N VAL A 451 17.60 -5.57 25.97
CA VAL A 451 18.25 -4.26 26.24
C VAL A 451 19.22 -4.36 27.42
N ASN A 452 18.87 -5.07 28.49
CA ASN A 452 19.76 -5.26 29.64
C ASN A 452 21.02 -6.06 29.25
N GLN A 453 20.89 -7.08 28.41
CA GLN A 453 22.05 -7.85 27.90
C GLN A 453 22.98 -6.95 27.06
N VAL A 454 22.42 -6.10 26.19
CA VAL A 454 23.20 -5.14 25.40
C VAL A 454 23.93 -4.15 26.32
N GLU A 455 23.24 -3.60 27.31
CA GLU A 455 23.83 -2.69 28.30
C GLU A 455 24.99 -3.33 29.06
N GLU A 456 24.81 -4.55 29.57
CA GLU A 456 25.83 -5.32 30.28
C GLU A 456 27.06 -5.58 29.41
N LEU A 457 26.87 -5.94 28.13
CA LEU A 457 27.96 -6.18 27.20
C LEU A 457 28.72 -4.90 26.84
N LEU A 458 28.01 -3.80 26.61
CA LEU A 458 28.64 -2.51 26.35
C LEU A 458 29.46 -2.05 27.56
N ARG A 459 28.93 -2.22 28.77
CA ARG A 459 29.62 -1.86 30.02
C ARG A 459 30.83 -2.75 30.29
N ASP A 460 30.64 -4.06 30.33
CA ASP A 460 31.59 -4.99 30.93
C ASP A 460 32.56 -5.60 29.90
N LYS A 461 32.13 -5.75 28.63
CA LYS A 461 32.95 -6.37 27.57
C LYS A 461 33.53 -5.35 26.60
N LYS A 462 32.77 -4.35 26.19
CA LYS A 462 33.22 -3.33 25.21
C LYS A 462 33.82 -2.09 25.85
N GLN A 463 33.72 -1.97 27.19
CA GLN A 463 34.25 -0.83 27.97
C GLN A 463 33.65 0.52 27.55
N GLN A 464 32.43 0.52 27.00
CA GLN A 464 31.68 1.70 26.57
C GLN A 464 30.75 2.16 27.68
N VAL A 465 31.34 2.60 28.79
CA VAL A 465 30.62 2.89 30.03
C VAL A 465 29.64 4.05 29.88
N ALA A 466 29.98 5.09 29.12
CA ALA A 466 29.10 6.25 28.91
C ALA A 466 27.82 5.85 28.15
N ILE A 467 27.97 5.11 27.04
CA ILE A 467 26.86 4.57 26.24
C ILE A 467 26.00 3.62 27.08
N ALA A 468 26.60 2.69 27.82
CA ALA A 468 25.87 1.77 28.69
C ALA A 468 25.06 2.51 29.77
N GLN A 469 25.61 3.57 30.37
CA GLN A 469 24.89 4.41 31.33
C GLN A 469 23.68 5.11 30.71
N LEU A 470 23.78 5.58 29.46
CA LEU A 470 22.65 6.17 28.74
C LEU A 470 21.56 5.14 28.46
N LEU A 471 21.92 3.94 27.98
CA LEU A 471 20.98 2.82 27.81
C LEU A 471 20.26 2.48 29.12
N ARG A 472 21.00 2.44 30.23
CA ARG A 472 20.43 2.18 31.55
C ARG A 472 19.43 3.26 31.97
N LYS A 473 19.72 4.54 31.71
CA LYS A 473 18.79 5.64 31.98
C LYS A 473 17.52 5.52 31.14
N VAL A 474 17.63 5.20 29.85
CA VAL A 474 16.45 4.93 29.00
C VAL A 474 15.63 3.79 29.59
N GLN A 475 16.27 2.70 30.01
CA GLN A 475 15.55 1.55 30.57
C GLN A 475 14.80 1.87 31.88
N LEU A 476 15.34 2.76 32.71
CA LEU A 476 14.65 3.24 33.91
C LEU A 476 13.45 4.12 33.59
N GLU A 477 13.60 5.07 32.67
CA GLU A 477 12.49 5.92 32.24
C GLU A 477 11.40 5.13 31.50
N GLU A 478 11.76 4.14 30.68
CA GLU A 478 10.79 3.28 29.99
C GLU A 478 9.99 2.41 30.97
N LYS A 479 10.60 1.97 32.08
CA LYS A 479 9.87 1.32 33.17
C LYS A 479 8.84 2.25 33.79
N ASP A 480 9.22 3.49 34.10
CA ASP A 480 8.31 4.49 34.67
C ASP A 480 7.20 4.88 33.68
N LYS A 481 7.54 4.99 32.39
CA LYS A 481 6.59 5.22 31.30
C LYS A 481 5.57 4.10 31.22
N LEU A 482 5.97 2.82 31.30
CA LEU A 482 5.03 1.69 31.29
C LEU A 482 4.03 1.75 32.45
N LEU A 483 4.49 2.09 33.66
CA LEU A 483 3.63 2.27 34.82
C LEU A 483 2.65 3.43 34.63
N LEU A 484 3.14 4.57 34.14
CA LEU A 484 2.32 5.75 33.84
C LEU A 484 1.30 5.48 32.74
N THR A 485 1.68 4.78 31.66
CA THR A 485 0.77 4.37 30.58
C THR A 485 -0.34 3.48 31.13
N SER A 486 -0.01 2.49 31.95
CA SER A 486 -1.00 1.58 32.55
C SER A 486 -1.97 2.32 33.47
N ALA A 487 -1.45 3.18 34.35
CA ALA A 487 -2.26 4.01 35.23
C ALA A 487 -3.18 4.95 34.43
N LEU A 488 -2.67 5.57 33.37
CA LEU A 488 -3.43 6.48 32.53
C LEU A 488 -4.57 5.76 31.79
N LEU A 489 -4.33 4.55 31.29
CA LEU A 489 -5.35 3.74 30.63
C LEU A 489 -6.49 3.38 31.60
N ILE A 490 -6.14 2.95 32.82
CA ILE A 490 -7.11 2.63 33.87
C ILE A 490 -7.92 3.88 34.27
N GLU A 491 -7.27 5.02 34.52
CA GLU A 491 -7.98 6.25 34.90
C GLU A 491 -8.89 6.77 33.78
N LYS A 492 -8.48 6.65 32.50
CA LYS A 492 -9.34 6.98 31.36
C LYS A 492 -10.56 6.05 31.26
N MET A 493 -10.38 4.76 31.55
CA MET A 493 -11.50 3.81 31.62
C MET A 493 -12.47 4.18 32.74
N ARG A 494 -11.95 4.44 33.96
CA ARG A 494 -12.76 4.86 35.11
C ARG A 494 -13.54 6.14 34.84
N LEU A 495 -12.90 7.12 34.21
CA LEU A 495 -13.55 8.36 33.78
C LEU A 495 -14.66 8.07 32.78
N SER A 496 -14.38 7.27 31.73
CA SER A 496 -15.40 6.89 30.74
C SER A 496 -16.58 6.16 31.36
N ASP A 497 -16.37 5.34 32.40
CA ASP A 497 -17.43 4.58 33.05
C ASP A 497 -18.26 5.48 33.96
N ALA A 498 -17.62 6.34 34.74
CA ALA A 498 -18.29 7.33 35.59
C ALA A 498 -19.17 8.29 34.77
N SER A 499 -18.68 8.77 33.63
CA SER A 499 -19.43 9.69 32.75
C SER A 499 -20.60 9.03 32.00
N LYS A 500 -20.70 7.70 31.97
CA LYS A 500 -21.75 6.95 31.26
C LYS A 500 -22.88 6.47 32.17
N LEU A 501 -22.82 6.74 33.48
CA LEU A 501 -23.90 6.44 34.40
C LEU A 501 -25.14 7.30 34.10
N ALA A 502 -26.33 6.77 34.39
CA ALA A 502 -27.60 7.48 34.14
C ALA A 502 -27.70 8.80 34.92
N GLU A 503 -27.08 8.85 36.11
CA GLU A 503 -26.86 10.06 36.91
C GLU A 503 -25.39 10.09 37.33
N PRO A 504 -24.49 10.77 36.59
CA PRO A 504 -23.08 10.89 36.93
C PRO A 504 -22.87 11.72 38.20
N ASP A 505 -21.97 11.28 39.09
CA ASP A 505 -21.52 12.09 40.23
C ASP A 505 -20.45 13.09 39.77
N ASP A 506 -20.83 14.36 39.65
CA ASP A 506 -19.98 15.45 39.15
C ASP A 506 -18.67 15.58 39.93
N ALA A 507 -18.69 15.32 41.26
CA ALA A 507 -17.49 15.37 42.08
C ALA A 507 -16.48 14.27 41.71
N THR A 508 -16.97 13.05 41.49
CA THR A 508 -16.15 11.91 41.03
C THR A 508 -15.61 12.12 39.63
N VAL A 509 -16.42 12.62 38.69
CA VAL A 509 -15.98 12.91 37.32
C VAL A 509 -14.87 13.96 37.31
N ALA A 510 -15.07 15.09 38.01
CA ALA A 510 -14.06 16.15 38.09
C ALA A 510 -12.75 15.68 38.76
N PHE A 511 -12.84 14.80 39.75
CA PHE A 511 -11.66 14.18 40.36
C PHE A 511 -10.88 13.31 39.36
N LEU A 512 -11.58 12.45 38.60
CA LEU A 512 -10.98 11.58 37.60
C LEU A 512 -10.38 12.36 36.42
N GLU A 513 -11.02 13.44 35.98
CA GLU A 513 -10.45 14.35 34.96
C GLU A 513 -9.13 14.96 35.44
N ARG A 514 -9.07 15.44 36.68
CA ARG A 514 -7.84 15.99 37.28
C ARG A 514 -6.75 14.92 37.42
N SER A 515 -7.14 13.68 37.77
CA SER A 515 -6.25 12.52 37.84
C SER A 515 -5.63 12.19 36.47
N VAL A 516 -6.47 12.07 35.43
CA VAL A 516 -6.05 11.85 34.04
C VAL A 516 -5.11 12.96 33.55
N GLN A 517 -5.43 14.22 33.84
CA GLN A 517 -4.58 15.36 33.46
C GLN A 517 -3.21 15.30 34.15
N THR A 518 -3.18 14.97 35.45
CA THR A 518 -1.94 14.83 36.23
C THR A 518 -1.06 13.71 35.68
N LEU A 519 -1.66 12.53 35.41
CA LEU A 519 -0.96 11.39 34.84
C LEU A 519 -0.46 11.67 33.41
N THR A 520 -1.27 12.35 32.59
CA THR A 520 -0.87 12.77 31.24
C THR A 520 0.36 13.67 31.30
N THR A 521 0.37 14.65 32.21
CA THR A 521 1.51 15.57 32.39
C THR A 521 2.78 14.81 32.78
N LYS A 522 2.67 13.89 33.76
CA LYS A 522 3.81 13.05 34.18
C LYS A 522 4.31 12.13 33.06
N HIS A 523 3.38 11.55 32.31
CA HIS A 523 3.69 10.68 31.17
C HIS A 523 4.43 11.45 30.07
N THR A 524 3.96 12.64 29.69
CA THR A 524 4.63 13.49 28.70
C THR A 524 6.04 13.86 29.14
N ALA A 525 6.21 14.30 30.39
CA ALA A 525 7.53 14.64 30.92
C ALA A 525 8.50 13.43 30.92
N CYS A 526 8.00 12.21 31.11
CA CYS A 526 8.80 10.99 31.02
C CYS A 526 9.23 10.70 29.57
N VAL A 527 8.33 10.86 28.60
CA VAL A 527 8.67 10.74 27.17
C VAL A 527 9.72 11.76 26.74
N GLU A 528 9.61 13.00 27.22
CA GLU A 528 10.60 14.07 26.95
C GLU A 528 11.99 13.68 27.48
N ARG A 529 12.08 13.21 28.73
CA ARG A 529 13.35 12.72 29.29
C ARG A 529 13.94 11.54 28.51
N ILE A 530 13.11 10.59 28.05
CA ILE A 530 13.58 9.48 27.20
C ILE A 530 14.20 10.01 25.91
N ASN A 531 13.55 10.96 25.25
CA ASN A 531 14.04 11.53 24.00
C ASN A 531 15.35 12.30 24.20
N GLU A 532 15.47 13.09 25.28
CA GLU A 532 16.71 13.78 25.64
C GLU A 532 17.87 12.78 25.82
N ILE A 533 17.63 11.67 26.54
CA ILE A 533 18.65 10.64 26.75
C ILE A 533 19.00 9.93 25.42
N LEU A 534 18.03 9.72 24.52
CA LEU A 534 18.27 9.11 23.21
C LEU A 534 19.08 10.03 22.29
N ASP A 535 18.91 11.35 22.38
CA ASP A 535 19.70 12.32 21.64
C ASP A 535 21.14 12.41 22.18
N ASP A 536 21.31 12.40 23.50
CA ASP A 536 22.63 12.25 24.14
C ASP A 536 23.33 10.95 23.66
N LEU A 537 22.57 9.85 23.56
CA LEU A 537 23.09 8.56 23.08
C LEU A 537 23.52 8.63 21.61
N ARG A 538 22.77 9.32 20.75
CA ARG A 538 23.16 9.52 19.35
C ARG A 538 24.45 10.32 19.24
N ALA A 539 24.58 11.37 20.04
CA ALA A 539 25.80 12.18 20.07
C ALA A 539 27.00 11.36 20.54
N GLU A 540 26.84 10.58 21.62
CA GLU A 540 27.91 9.75 22.18
C GLU A 540 28.31 8.58 21.25
N SER A 541 27.39 8.10 20.41
CA SER A 541 27.63 6.97 19.50
C SER A 541 28.03 7.38 18.08
N ALA A 542 28.07 8.68 17.76
CA ALA A 542 28.31 9.18 16.40
C ALA A 542 29.66 8.73 15.79
N ASP A 543 30.71 8.62 16.61
CA ASP A 543 32.05 8.26 16.14
C ASP A 543 32.24 6.74 15.97
N LEU A 544 31.29 5.92 16.44
CA LEU A 544 31.36 4.46 16.32
C LEU A 544 31.21 3.96 14.87
N GLU A 545 30.73 4.80 13.94
CA GLU A 545 30.61 4.49 12.51
C GLU A 545 31.97 4.46 11.78
N THR A 546 33.04 4.94 12.41
CA THR A 546 34.35 5.15 11.77
C THR A 546 35.48 4.24 12.27
N ALA A 547 35.19 3.26 13.14
CA ALA A 547 36.19 2.43 13.82
C ALA A 547 36.25 0.98 13.32
#